data_AF-A0A9W9X5F6-F1
#
_entry.id   AF-A0A9W9X5F6-F1
#
_cell.length_a   1.000
_cell.length_b   1.000
_cell.length_c   1.000
_cell.angle_alpha   90.00
_cell.angle_beta   90.00
_cell.angle_gamma   90.00
#
_symmetry.space_group_name_H-M   'P 1'
#
loop_
_entity.id
_entity.type
_entity.pdbx_description
1 polymer ?
#
loop_
_entity_poly.entity_id
_entity_poly.type
_entity_poly.pdbx_seq_one_letter_code
_entity_poly.pdbx_strand_id
1 'polypeptide(L)'
;MLSINSTIAFALAFLELCSAQTAIGFGPYFSLGPVSTSSWIRESTTTLVLPAIPSPRADRLALWPGSQLGGKQVPANPGDHLTMHYKYNDLTGNYDQTVAINGVVVSTLSTNDGHAQGWGTAVECQEKACKSNVPAHRYLATTIILDSADPAFGKTLAINEATSSGLTTKDGGKTWAVSTIDIGSHTFNL
;
A
#
# COMPACT_ATOMS: atom_id res chain seq x y z
N MET A 1 41.39 48.20 25.40
CA MET A 1 40.92 46.92 25.98
C MET A 1 39.41 47.03 26.16
N LEU A 2 38.50 46.22 25.63
CA LEU A 2 38.46 45.06 24.74
C LEU A 2 37.13 45.23 23.97
N SER A 3 37.12 45.17 22.65
CA SER A 3 36.79 43.99 21.83
C SER A 3 35.29 43.83 21.56
N ILE A 4 34.97 44.10 20.29
CA ILE A 4 33.72 43.86 19.59
C ILE A 4 33.56 42.34 19.43
N ASN A 5 32.43 41.75 19.79
CA ASN A 5 32.08 40.39 19.35
C ASN A 5 30.67 40.41 18.77
N SER A 6 30.60 40.77 17.49
CA SER A 6 29.44 40.51 16.63
C SER A 6 29.53 39.06 16.18
N THR A 7 28.74 38.16 16.78
CA THR A 7 28.63 36.78 16.32
C THR A 7 27.48 36.71 15.33
N ILE A 8 27.81 36.86 14.05
CA ILE A 8 26.92 36.50 12.95
C ILE A 8 26.82 34.98 12.95
N ALA A 9 25.71 34.44 13.43
CA ALA A 9 25.39 33.03 13.27
C ALA A 9 24.96 32.80 11.81
N PHE A 10 25.90 32.31 10.99
CA PHE A 10 25.57 31.67 9.73
C PHE A 10 24.85 30.36 10.05
N ALA A 11 23.52 30.37 10.01
CA ALA A 11 22.75 29.13 9.90
C ALA A 11 23.01 28.55 8.51
N LEU A 12 23.91 27.56 8.43
CA LEU A 12 23.97 26.66 7.29
C LEU A 12 22.61 25.96 7.20
N ALA A 13 21.80 26.35 6.22
CA ALA A 13 20.70 25.51 5.77
C ALA A 13 21.33 24.21 5.27
N PHE A 14 21.16 23.11 6.01
CA PHE A 14 21.37 21.79 5.44
C PHE A 14 20.34 21.64 4.33
N LEU A 15 20.80 21.70 3.07
CA LEU A 15 20.08 21.08 1.97
C LEU A 15 19.94 19.61 2.34
N GLU A 16 18.74 19.18 2.71
CA GLU A 16 18.40 17.77 2.61
C GLU A 16 18.52 17.40 1.14
N LEU A 17 19.62 16.75 0.79
CA LEU A 17 19.75 16.08 -0.49
C LEU A 17 18.62 15.05 -0.55
N CYS A 18 17.64 15.29 -1.42
CA CYS A 18 16.75 14.26 -1.90
C CYS A 18 17.62 13.23 -2.62
N SER A 19 18.02 12.16 -1.93
CA SER A 19 18.70 11.04 -2.57
C SER A 19 17.68 10.35 -3.46
N ALA A 20 17.95 10.28 -4.76
CA ALA A 20 17.24 9.37 -5.63
C ALA A 20 17.40 7.95 -5.09
N GLN A 21 16.32 7.18 -5.04
CA GLN A 21 16.43 5.77 -4.70
C GLN A 21 17.23 5.05 -5.78
N THR A 22 18.19 4.24 -5.35
CA THR A 22 19.08 3.52 -6.29
C THR A 22 18.75 2.03 -6.40
N ALA A 23 17.98 1.49 -5.45
CA ALA A 23 17.53 0.11 -5.46
C ALA A 23 16.02 0.03 -5.17
N ILE A 24 15.26 -0.41 -6.16
CA ILE A 24 13.83 -0.71 -6.06
C ILE A 24 13.61 -2.08 -6.71
N GLY A 25 12.83 -2.93 -6.06
CA GLY A 25 12.52 -4.27 -6.56
C GLY A 25 11.07 -4.65 -6.31
N PHE A 26 10.47 -5.34 -7.28
CA PHE A 26 9.11 -5.86 -7.17
C PHE A 26 9.15 -7.38 -7.05
N GLY A 27 8.44 -7.90 -6.07
CA GLY A 27 8.31 -9.32 -5.79
C GLY A 27 6.90 -9.83 -6.09
N PRO A 28 6.35 -10.73 -5.23
CA PRO A 28 5.02 -11.27 -5.38
C PRO A 28 3.94 -10.18 -5.48
N TYR A 29 2.94 -10.43 -6.33
CA TYR A 29 1.82 -9.53 -6.47
C TYR A 29 0.52 -10.25 -6.82
N PHE A 30 -0.56 -9.56 -6.54
CA PHE A 30 -1.91 -9.85 -7.00
C PHE A 30 -2.50 -8.54 -7.46
N SER A 31 -2.94 -8.46 -8.72
CA SER A 31 -3.48 -7.23 -9.29
C SER A 31 -4.65 -7.48 -10.23
N LEU A 32 -5.51 -6.49 -10.31
CA LEU A 32 -6.63 -6.37 -11.21
C LEU A 32 -6.58 -4.99 -11.86
N GLY A 33 -6.91 -4.95 -13.13
CA GLY A 33 -7.07 -3.74 -13.90
C GLY A 33 -6.29 -3.75 -15.23
N PRO A 34 -6.57 -2.76 -16.09
CA PRO A 34 -7.54 -1.70 -15.86
C PRO A 34 -9.00 -2.22 -15.94
N VAL A 35 -9.91 -1.53 -15.27
CA VAL A 35 -11.36 -1.60 -15.60
C VAL A 35 -11.58 -1.16 -17.05
N SER A 36 -12.76 -1.47 -17.60
CA SER A 36 -13.21 -0.91 -18.88
C SER A 36 -13.31 0.62 -18.81
N THR A 37 -13.24 1.27 -19.98
CA THR A 37 -13.24 2.74 -20.11
C THR A 37 -14.53 3.42 -19.62
N SER A 38 -15.57 2.65 -19.30
CA SER A 38 -16.85 3.14 -18.78
C SER A 38 -17.02 2.92 -17.28
N SER A 39 -16.00 2.43 -16.56
CA SER A 39 -16.08 2.15 -15.13
C SER A 39 -14.82 2.60 -14.37
N TRP A 40 -14.88 2.54 -13.04
CA TRP A 40 -13.82 2.80 -12.10
C TRP A 40 -14.14 2.21 -10.72
N ILE A 41 -13.13 2.08 -9.86
CA ILE A 41 -13.27 1.48 -8.54
C ILE A 41 -13.77 2.51 -7.54
N ARG A 42 -14.96 2.29 -7.00
CA ARG A 42 -15.59 3.19 -6.03
C ARG A 42 -15.15 2.95 -4.60
N GLU A 43 -14.95 1.70 -4.24
CA GLU A 43 -14.64 1.32 -2.87
C GLU A 43 -13.84 0.03 -2.87
N SER A 44 -12.86 -0.08 -1.97
CA SER A 44 -12.17 -1.34 -1.74
C SER A 44 -11.87 -1.53 -0.26
N THR A 45 -11.92 -2.78 0.18
CA THR A 45 -11.53 -3.21 1.53
C THR A 45 -10.65 -4.43 1.41
N THR A 46 -9.57 -4.50 2.17
CA THR A 46 -8.82 -5.74 2.36
C THR A 46 -8.15 -5.75 3.73
N THR A 47 -7.88 -6.92 4.29
CA THR A 47 -7.22 -7.05 5.58
C THR A 47 -5.94 -7.87 5.45
N LEU A 48 -4.79 -7.25 5.70
CA LEU A 48 -3.51 -7.95 5.83
C LEU A 48 -3.40 -8.55 7.23
N VAL A 49 -3.11 -9.85 7.33
CA VAL A 49 -2.60 -10.44 8.57
C VAL A 49 -1.12 -10.13 8.62
N LEU A 50 -0.69 -9.31 9.60
CA LEU A 50 0.70 -8.89 9.68
C LEU A 50 1.61 -10.11 9.87
N PRO A 51 2.64 -10.28 9.01
CA PRO A 51 3.52 -11.42 9.13
C PRO A 51 4.48 -11.29 10.32
N ALA A 52 5.25 -12.35 10.53
CA ALA A 52 6.44 -12.28 11.38
C ALA A 52 7.37 -11.16 10.92
N ILE A 53 8.10 -10.56 11.86
CA ILE A 53 9.06 -9.50 11.55
C ILE A 53 10.21 -10.11 10.73
N PRO A 54 10.58 -9.53 9.57
CA PRO A 54 11.74 -9.95 8.79
C PRO A 54 13.03 -10.05 9.62
N SER A 55 13.90 -11.00 9.26
CA SER A 55 15.23 -11.17 9.86
C SER A 55 16.33 -10.94 8.81
N PRO A 56 17.35 -10.09 9.07
CA PRO A 56 17.51 -9.26 10.26
C PRO A 56 16.40 -8.19 10.36
N ARG A 57 16.08 -7.75 11.58
CA ARG A 57 15.06 -6.73 11.82
C ARG A 57 15.45 -5.46 11.07
N ALA A 58 14.76 -5.16 9.98
CA ALA A 58 14.67 -3.81 9.48
C ALA A 58 13.86 -3.03 10.53
N ASP A 59 14.52 -2.10 11.19
CA ASP A 59 14.02 -1.18 12.20
C ASP A 59 12.79 -0.37 11.73
N ARG A 60 12.50 -0.39 10.42
CA ARG A 60 11.27 0.10 9.81
C ARG A 60 10.87 -0.79 8.62
N LEU A 61 9.67 -1.36 8.64
CA LEU A 61 8.95 -1.67 7.40
C LEU A 61 8.38 -0.33 6.92
N ALA A 62 9.08 0.30 5.98
CA ALA A 62 8.63 1.54 5.34
C ALA A 62 8.45 1.26 3.84
N LEU A 63 7.26 1.55 3.32
CA LEU A 63 7.04 1.70 1.88
C LEU A 63 7.35 3.17 1.52
N TRP A 64 8.54 3.53 0.97
CA TRP A 64 8.83 4.89 0.44
C TRP A 64 10.22 5.16 -0.25
N PRO A 65 10.38 5.88 -1.41
CA PRO A 65 9.42 6.64 -2.25
C PRO A 65 9.11 6.33 -3.76
N GLY A 66 7.82 6.48 -4.14
CA GLY A 66 7.28 7.41 -5.17
C GLY A 66 5.95 8.10 -4.71
N SER A 67 5.79 9.45 -4.72
CA SER A 67 5.09 10.27 -3.65
C SER A 67 3.97 9.63 -2.76
N GLN A 68 4.25 9.20 -1.51
CA GLN A 68 3.38 8.66 -0.45
C GLN A 68 3.73 9.42 0.85
N LEU A 69 2.70 9.82 1.58
CA LEU A 69 2.84 10.54 2.84
C LEU A 69 2.90 9.55 4.01
N GLY A 70 3.94 9.63 4.83
CA GLY A 70 4.05 8.85 6.06
C GLY A 70 3.18 9.44 7.18
N GLY A 71 2.26 8.65 7.73
CA GLY A 71 1.45 9.04 8.88
C GLY A 71 2.16 8.84 10.23
N LYS A 72 1.42 9.08 11.32
CA LYS A 72 1.86 8.76 12.68
C LYS A 72 2.22 7.27 12.78
N GLN A 73 3.37 6.96 13.37
CA GLN A 73 3.75 5.58 13.67
C GLN A 73 2.87 5.02 14.79
N VAL A 74 2.33 3.83 14.57
CA VAL A 74 1.49 3.12 15.55
C VAL A 74 2.05 1.72 15.73
N PRO A 75 2.18 1.20 16.97
CA PRO A 75 2.63 -0.16 17.21
C PRO A 75 1.72 -1.19 16.54
N ALA A 76 2.33 -2.23 15.97
CA ALA A 76 1.64 -3.38 15.40
C ALA A 76 2.48 -4.63 15.61
N ASN A 77 1.82 -5.77 15.77
CA ASN A 77 2.43 -7.06 16.09
C ASN A 77 2.14 -8.08 14.99
N PRO A 78 3.02 -9.10 14.80
CA PRO A 78 2.67 -10.26 14.00
C PRO A 78 1.33 -10.85 14.42
N GLY A 79 0.48 -11.16 13.44
CA GLY A 79 -0.87 -11.66 13.65
C GLY A 79 -1.95 -10.58 13.80
N ASP A 80 -1.59 -9.30 13.98
CA ASP A 80 -2.59 -8.22 13.96
C ASP A 80 -3.26 -8.12 12.58
N HIS A 81 -4.53 -7.72 12.59
CA HIS A 81 -5.33 -7.53 11.39
C HIS A 81 -5.26 -6.06 10.98
N LEU A 82 -4.50 -5.78 9.91
CA LEU A 82 -4.40 -4.46 9.31
C LEU A 82 -5.43 -4.34 8.18
N THR A 83 -6.54 -3.67 8.44
CA THR A 83 -7.59 -3.42 7.43
C THR A 83 -7.31 -2.09 6.73
N MET A 84 -7.23 -2.12 5.41
CA MET A 84 -7.16 -0.95 4.56
C MET A 84 -8.47 -0.81 3.82
N HIS A 85 -9.05 0.38 3.90
CA HIS A 85 -10.32 0.73 3.28
C HIS A 85 -10.15 2.02 2.47
N TYR A 86 -10.63 2.00 1.24
CA TYR A 86 -10.60 3.14 0.33
C TYR A 86 -12.01 3.37 -0.19
N LYS A 87 -12.46 4.62 -0.22
CA LYS A 87 -13.77 4.97 -0.74
C LYS A 87 -13.75 6.31 -1.44
N TYR A 88 -14.28 6.35 -2.64
CA TYR A 88 -14.51 7.60 -3.35
C TYR A 88 -15.65 8.38 -2.73
N ASN A 89 -15.41 9.67 -2.53
CA ASN A 89 -16.33 10.62 -1.93
C ASN A 89 -16.84 11.58 -3.01
N ASP A 90 -18.08 11.43 -3.44
CA ASP A 90 -18.65 12.22 -4.54
C ASP A 90 -18.77 13.72 -4.22
N LEU A 91 -18.77 14.09 -2.92
CA LEU A 91 -18.85 15.49 -2.50
C LEU A 91 -17.52 16.22 -2.67
N THR A 92 -16.42 15.53 -2.40
CA THR A 92 -15.07 16.11 -2.45
C THR A 92 -14.32 15.78 -3.73
N GLY A 93 -14.74 14.71 -4.43
CA GLY A 93 -14.02 14.14 -5.57
C GLY A 93 -12.78 13.34 -5.19
N ASN A 94 -12.59 13.03 -3.91
CA ASN A 94 -11.38 12.40 -3.37
C ASN A 94 -11.60 10.91 -3.04
N TYR A 95 -10.51 10.15 -2.89
CA TYR A 95 -10.54 8.90 -2.15
C TYR A 95 -10.21 9.13 -0.69
N ASP A 96 -11.16 8.80 0.18
CA ASP A 96 -10.96 8.69 1.62
C ASP A 96 -10.41 7.29 1.91
N GLN A 97 -9.19 7.24 2.45
CA GLN A 97 -8.51 6.04 2.90
C GLN A 97 -8.53 5.98 4.43
N THR A 98 -8.79 4.80 4.98
CA THR A 98 -8.56 4.49 6.39
C THR A 98 -7.69 3.25 6.54
N VAL A 99 -6.88 3.24 7.60
CA VAL A 99 -6.13 2.07 8.04
C VAL A 99 -6.54 1.78 9.48
N ALA A 100 -6.95 0.54 9.74
CA ALA A 100 -7.31 0.07 11.07
C ALA A 100 -6.46 -1.13 11.49
N ILE A 101 -6.07 -1.17 12.76
CA ILE A 101 -5.41 -2.32 13.38
C ILE A 101 -6.40 -2.95 14.35
N ASN A 102 -6.73 -4.22 14.16
CA ASN A 102 -7.69 -4.97 14.97
C ASN A 102 -9.04 -4.23 15.13
N GLY A 103 -9.50 -3.58 14.05
CA GLY A 103 -10.75 -2.83 14.00
C GLY A 103 -10.67 -1.38 14.54
N VAL A 104 -9.53 -0.95 15.08
CA VAL A 104 -9.33 0.44 15.55
C VAL A 104 -8.66 1.26 14.45
N VAL A 105 -9.31 2.32 13.98
CA VAL A 105 -8.72 3.24 12.98
C VAL A 105 -7.50 3.95 13.56
N VAL A 106 -6.37 3.82 12.89
CA VAL A 106 -5.07 4.38 13.30
C VAL A 106 -4.53 5.43 12.33
N SER A 107 -5.05 5.47 11.10
CA SER A 107 -4.68 6.46 10.09
C SER A 107 -5.84 6.74 9.15
N THR A 108 -5.90 7.97 8.66
CA THR A 108 -6.83 8.43 7.64
C THR A 108 -6.10 9.34 6.66
N LEU A 109 -6.42 9.25 5.38
CA LEU A 109 -5.89 10.12 4.33
C LEU A 109 -7.01 10.40 3.32
N SER A 110 -7.03 11.60 2.75
CA SER A 110 -7.93 11.95 1.65
C SER A 110 -7.10 12.49 0.50
N THR A 111 -7.16 11.88 -0.67
CA THR A 111 -6.37 12.29 -1.84
C THR A 111 -7.22 12.56 -3.07
N ASN A 112 -6.78 13.52 -3.89
CA ASN A 112 -7.42 13.87 -5.15
C ASN A 112 -6.53 13.39 -6.31
N ASP A 113 -6.76 12.16 -6.76
CA ASP A 113 -5.92 11.50 -7.77
C ASP A 113 -6.74 10.97 -8.96
N GLY A 114 -7.95 11.51 -9.18
CA GLY A 114 -8.88 11.05 -10.22
C GLY A 114 -9.63 9.78 -9.81
N HIS A 115 -10.01 8.94 -10.78
CA HIS A 115 -10.76 7.70 -10.54
C HIS A 115 -9.86 6.47 -10.67
N ALA A 116 -9.87 5.59 -9.66
CA ALA A 116 -9.03 4.40 -9.61
C ALA A 116 -9.41 3.39 -10.71
N GLN A 117 -8.44 2.98 -11.50
CA GLN A 117 -8.63 2.08 -12.65
C GLN A 117 -8.23 0.63 -12.36
N GLY A 118 -7.47 0.39 -11.28
CA GLY A 118 -6.99 -0.93 -10.91
C GLY A 118 -6.83 -1.05 -9.40
N TRP A 119 -6.71 -2.28 -8.94
CA TRP A 119 -6.52 -2.60 -7.54
C TRP A 119 -5.52 -3.75 -7.41
N GLY A 120 -4.63 -3.69 -6.44
CA GLY A 120 -3.71 -4.79 -6.19
C GLY A 120 -2.87 -4.62 -4.95
N THR A 121 -2.13 -5.68 -4.64
CA THR A 121 -1.05 -5.73 -3.67
C THR A 121 0.22 -6.15 -4.38
N ALA A 122 1.35 -5.56 -4.01
CA ALA A 122 2.66 -6.00 -4.43
C ALA A 122 3.62 -5.91 -3.25
N VAL A 123 4.55 -6.86 -3.17
CA VAL A 123 5.69 -6.76 -2.28
C VAL A 123 6.75 -5.94 -2.98
N GLU A 124 7.14 -4.82 -2.37
CA GLU A 124 8.18 -3.93 -2.87
C GLU A 124 9.32 -3.87 -1.88
N CYS A 125 10.55 -3.92 -2.38
CA CYS A 125 11.73 -3.55 -1.63
C CYS A 125 12.25 -2.21 -2.10
N GLN A 126 12.86 -1.49 -1.17
CA GLN A 126 13.54 -0.24 -1.45
C GLN A 126 14.81 -0.13 -0.62
N GLU A 127 15.86 0.40 -1.22
CA GLU A 127 17.14 0.67 -0.56
C GLU A 127 17.69 -0.58 0.15
N LYS A 128 18.03 -0.45 1.45
CA LYS A 128 18.58 -1.55 2.25
C LYS A 128 17.60 -2.72 2.38
N ALA A 129 16.30 -2.50 2.21
CA ALA A 129 15.31 -3.59 2.25
C ALA A 129 15.43 -4.51 1.03
N CYS A 130 16.10 -4.11 -0.04
CA CYS A 130 16.35 -4.96 -1.21
C CYS A 130 17.42 -6.05 -0.99
N LYS A 131 17.92 -6.19 0.24
CA LYS A 131 18.76 -7.31 0.70
C LYS A 131 18.12 -7.99 1.91
N SER A 132 16.82 -8.27 1.81
CA SER A 132 16.02 -8.83 2.89
C SER A 132 15.08 -9.93 2.39
N ASN A 133 14.61 -10.75 3.33
CA ASN A 133 13.55 -11.70 3.11
C ASN A 133 12.23 -11.13 3.64
N VAL A 134 11.22 -11.07 2.77
CA VAL A 134 9.84 -10.81 3.16
C VAL A 134 9.16 -12.16 3.42
N PRO A 135 8.70 -12.42 4.64
CA PRO A 135 8.00 -13.65 4.96
C PRO A 135 6.64 -13.73 4.24
N ALA A 136 6.19 -14.97 4.03
CA ALA A 136 4.86 -15.23 3.50
C ALA A 136 3.78 -14.56 4.39
N HIS A 137 2.75 -14.02 3.74
CA HIS A 137 1.66 -13.33 4.42
C HIS A 137 0.36 -13.48 3.64
N ARG A 138 -0.75 -13.08 4.24
CA ARG A 138 -2.08 -13.30 3.68
C ARG A 138 -2.94 -12.06 3.81
N TYR A 139 -3.68 -11.76 2.75
CA TYR A 139 -4.81 -10.87 2.78
C TYR A 139 -6.12 -11.66 2.92
N LEU A 140 -7.05 -11.10 3.67
CA LEU A 140 -8.36 -11.65 3.98
C LEU A 140 -9.46 -10.70 3.53
N ALA A 141 -10.61 -11.27 3.16
CA ALA A 141 -11.87 -10.56 2.95
C ALA A 141 -11.72 -9.34 2.02
N THR A 142 -11.07 -9.54 0.88
CA THR A 142 -10.91 -8.47 -0.12
C THR A 142 -12.24 -8.27 -0.83
N THR A 143 -12.71 -7.02 -0.87
CA THR A 143 -13.88 -6.59 -1.64
C THR A 143 -13.50 -5.37 -2.46
N ILE A 144 -13.90 -5.37 -3.73
CA ILE A 144 -13.73 -4.26 -4.67
C ILE A 144 -15.10 -3.97 -5.27
N ILE A 145 -15.58 -2.73 -5.12
CA ILE A 145 -16.87 -2.27 -5.63
C ILE A 145 -16.57 -1.24 -6.72
N LEU A 146 -17.08 -1.51 -7.92
CA LEU A 146 -17.02 -0.61 -9.06
C LEU A 146 -18.22 0.34 -9.07
N ASP A 147 -18.08 1.48 -9.74
CA ASP A 147 -19.18 2.43 -9.90
C ASP A 147 -20.35 1.83 -10.72
N SER A 148 -20.00 1.05 -11.73
CA SER A 148 -20.88 0.31 -12.64
C SER A 148 -20.40 -1.13 -12.82
N ALA A 149 -21.27 -2.02 -13.29
CA ALA A 149 -20.91 -3.43 -13.43
C ALA A 149 -19.91 -3.61 -14.60
N ASP A 150 -18.77 -4.25 -14.32
CA ASP A 150 -17.79 -4.64 -15.33
C ASP A 150 -17.41 -6.12 -15.16
N PRO A 151 -18.06 -7.03 -15.91
CA PRO A 151 -17.74 -8.46 -15.85
C PRO A 151 -16.38 -8.81 -16.46
N ALA A 152 -15.75 -7.92 -17.23
CA ALA A 152 -14.43 -8.14 -17.79
C ALA A 152 -13.31 -7.83 -16.78
N PHE A 153 -13.56 -7.01 -15.76
CA PHE A 153 -12.57 -6.65 -14.76
C PHE A 153 -11.92 -7.88 -14.10
N GLY A 154 -12.69 -8.89 -13.71
CA GLY A 154 -12.12 -10.11 -13.12
C GLY A 154 -11.20 -10.91 -14.05
N LYS A 155 -11.29 -10.72 -15.37
CA LYS A 155 -10.42 -11.38 -16.38
C LYS A 155 -9.04 -10.72 -16.48
N THR A 156 -8.87 -9.54 -15.88
CA THR A 156 -7.60 -8.81 -15.85
C THR A 156 -6.66 -9.29 -14.75
N LEU A 157 -7.09 -10.29 -13.96
CA LEU A 157 -6.34 -10.82 -12.85
C LEU A 157 -4.92 -11.25 -13.28
N ALA A 158 -3.93 -10.61 -12.69
CA ALA A 158 -2.52 -10.97 -12.82
C ALA A 158 -1.97 -11.34 -11.44
N ILE A 159 -1.25 -12.45 -11.37
CA ILE A 159 -0.69 -12.98 -10.13
C ILE A 159 0.74 -13.43 -10.41
N ASN A 160 1.66 -13.07 -9.52
CA ASN A 160 3.02 -13.61 -9.47
C ASN A 160 3.36 -14.04 -8.04
N GLU A 161 3.91 -15.25 -7.89
CA GLU A 161 4.37 -15.79 -6.59
C GLU A 161 3.33 -15.68 -5.46
N ALA A 162 2.05 -15.75 -5.83
CA ALA A 162 0.92 -15.67 -4.93
C ALA A 162 -0.17 -16.66 -5.35
N THR A 163 -1.08 -16.99 -4.44
CA THR A 163 -2.26 -17.81 -4.74
C THR A 163 -3.52 -17.11 -4.21
N SER A 164 -4.69 -17.54 -4.66
CA SER A 164 -5.96 -16.91 -4.32
C SER A 164 -7.08 -17.93 -4.17
N SER A 165 -8.05 -17.63 -3.29
CA SER A 165 -9.31 -18.38 -3.20
C SER A 165 -10.19 -18.26 -4.46
N GLY A 166 -9.80 -17.41 -5.42
CA GLY A 166 -10.58 -17.10 -6.62
C GLY A 166 -11.45 -15.86 -6.45
N LEU A 167 -11.60 -15.11 -7.55
CA LEU A 167 -12.52 -13.98 -7.65
C LEU A 167 -13.96 -14.47 -7.79
N THR A 168 -14.87 -13.84 -7.07
CA THR A 168 -16.31 -14.07 -7.18
C THR A 168 -17.07 -12.76 -7.34
N THR A 169 -18.18 -12.80 -8.05
CA THR A 169 -19.13 -11.69 -8.16
C THR A 169 -20.55 -12.24 -8.17
N LYS A 170 -21.50 -11.51 -7.58
CA LYS A 170 -22.92 -11.90 -7.51
C LYS A 170 -23.84 -10.93 -8.24
N ASP A 171 -23.30 -9.80 -8.68
CA ASP A 171 -24.03 -8.66 -9.23
C ASP A 171 -23.51 -8.26 -10.62
N GLY A 172 -23.05 -9.27 -11.39
CA GLY A 172 -22.64 -9.09 -12.78
C GLY A 172 -21.30 -8.37 -12.97
N GLY A 173 -20.44 -8.32 -11.94
CA GLY A 173 -19.14 -7.67 -11.99
C GLY A 173 -19.12 -6.27 -11.41
N LYS A 174 -20.14 -5.87 -10.63
CA LYS A 174 -20.10 -4.60 -9.88
C LYS A 174 -19.34 -4.74 -8.57
N THR A 175 -19.49 -5.87 -7.88
CA THR A 175 -18.76 -6.21 -6.67
C THR A 175 -17.95 -7.48 -6.91
N TRP A 176 -16.66 -7.38 -6.67
CA TRP A 176 -15.71 -8.49 -6.73
C TRP A 176 -15.19 -8.80 -5.34
N ALA A 177 -15.25 -10.08 -4.96
CA ALA A 177 -14.81 -10.55 -3.66
C ALA A 177 -13.78 -11.68 -3.79
N VAL A 178 -12.78 -11.64 -2.93
CA VAL A 178 -11.74 -12.66 -2.77
C VAL A 178 -11.57 -12.95 -1.29
N SER A 179 -11.77 -14.20 -0.88
CA SER A 179 -11.71 -14.58 0.53
C SER A 179 -10.28 -14.56 1.06
N THR A 180 -9.34 -15.13 0.31
CA THR A 180 -7.91 -15.13 0.65
C THR A 180 -7.03 -14.81 -0.56
N ILE A 181 -5.99 -14.03 -0.32
CA ILE A 181 -4.84 -13.87 -1.23
C ILE A 181 -3.60 -14.21 -0.42
N ASP A 182 -2.90 -15.25 -0.82
CA ASP A 182 -1.73 -15.80 -0.18
C ASP A 182 -0.48 -15.35 -0.91
N ILE A 183 0.35 -14.55 -0.25
CA ILE A 183 1.61 -14.06 -0.79
C ILE A 183 2.74 -14.96 -0.33
N GLY A 184 3.51 -15.50 -1.27
CA GLY A 184 4.70 -16.31 -0.98
C GLY A 184 5.78 -15.49 -0.27
N SER A 185 6.66 -16.18 0.46
CA SER A 185 7.89 -15.54 0.95
C SER A 185 8.78 -15.18 -0.23
N HIS A 186 9.42 -14.01 -0.19
CA HIS A 186 10.29 -13.56 -1.27
C HIS A 186 11.58 -12.97 -0.71
N THR A 187 12.70 -13.29 -1.35
CA THR A 187 14.02 -12.75 -0.97
C THR A 187 14.49 -11.80 -2.06
N PHE A 188 14.67 -10.54 -1.68
CA PHE A 188 15.33 -9.56 -2.53
C PHE A 188 16.84 -9.67 -2.37
N ASN A 189 17.55 -9.68 -3.51
CA ASN A 189 19.01 -9.72 -3.59
C ASN A 189 19.49 -8.71 -4.66
N LEU A 190 19.03 -7.46 -4.58
CA LEU A 190 19.43 -6.37 -5.49
C LEU A 190 20.63 -5.59 -4.95
#